data_AF-A0A3D2U5X7-F1
#
_entry.id   AF-A0A3D2U5X7-F1
#
_cell.length_a   1.000
_cell.length_b   1.000
_cell.length_c   1.000
_cell.angle_alpha   90.00
_cell.angle_beta   90.00
_cell.angle_gamma   90.00
#
_symmetry.space_group_name_H-M   'P 1'
#
loop_
_entity.id
_entity.type
_entity.pdbx_description
1 polymer ?
#
loop_
_entity_poly.entity_id
_entity_poly.type
_entity_poly.pdbx_seq_one_letter_code
_entity_poly.pdbx_strand_id
1 'polypeptide(L)'
;MKPIAAVCSCFLLAAATGFLVAQDKPKDESGKIRGLYQAAALKGGDVERGLAVFKSKKAACTRCHILSGAEKKAGPKLGTIGDKFTRDQLIRSVLEPSARIHPDHATTTVVTTAGKTINGVVQARDKKQLQLVDGEGKLVRIPADEIELEKPNKTSLMPSDVYKSITADQFADLVAYLGTLKQAIGKSRWVGMPDVMPMIKKPVRLERLHSQAMKFDHPVCVIANPMAAGEYFVVEQKTRRIYRLIKGAGDFTTDKKVLWVDLSNEASTGQFEGVLCLAFHPRYRKNRKYYVNYHVRNQGSHFSPIIAERKATADFQGDAGGKSRRLLQIPQATDLHWGGSLAFGPDGYLYIGAGDAGPQEDPDGNGQNLEVLTGSLLRIDINRSQGGKPYAIPPDNPFARTRKNAKNLRAAHLKNAREEIYAFGLRMPWRFSWDSKTGDLWVGDIGQNLFENIRIIRNGENHGWNVFEGFAAFSDRYRRKGETYIPPVLSYRRKDGVSVTAGYVYRAKKDSSYYGAFIFADFESKRIWAMTQKDRTLVKVRQIGTCPEKPCSFGIDENGELLVIGYEGTIFRLVLEGSVFE
;
A
#
# COMPACT_ATOMS: atom_id res chain seq x y z
N MET A 1 61.97 -60.76 -8.85
CA MET A 1 61.07 -60.40 -9.97
C MET A 1 59.73 -61.07 -9.73
N LYS A 2 58.68 -60.27 -9.42
CA LYS A 2 57.21 -60.52 -9.14
C LYS A 2 56.79 -61.79 -8.35
N PRO A 3 55.67 -61.81 -7.55
CA PRO A 3 54.75 -60.74 -7.13
C PRO A 3 54.29 -60.75 -5.63
N ILE A 4 53.64 -59.65 -5.21
CA ILE A 4 52.44 -59.48 -4.34
C ILE A 4 52.36 -60.11 -2.93
N ALA A 5 52.26 -59.25 -1.88
CA ALA A 5 51.12 -59.10 -0.94
C ALA A 5 51.59 -58.57 0.45
N ALA A 6 51.24 -57.32 0.76
CA ALA A 6 50.27 -56.92 1.80
C ALA A 6 50.81 -56.87 3.24
N VAL A 7 51.08 -55.64 3.74
CA VAL A 7 50.90 -55.33 5.17
C VAL A 7 50.25 -53.96 5.31
N CYS A 8 49.19 -53.99 6.10
CA CYS A 8 48.32 -52.95 6.59
C CYS A 8 49.09 -51.76 7.22
N SER A 9 48.69 -50.53 6.91
CA SER A 9 48.99 -49.38 7.76
C SER A 9 47.86 -48.37 7.65
N CYS A 10 47.08 -48.30 8.73
CA CYS A 10 46.12 -47.24 9.00
C CYS A 10 46.82 -45.89 9.01
N PHE A 11 46.52 -45.05 8.01
CA PHE A 11 46.74 -43.62 8.10
C PHE A 11 45.41 -42.90 7.97
N LEU A 12 45.10 -42.09 8.99
CA LEU A 12 43.99 -41.17 9.03
C LEU A 12 43.99 -40.28 7.77
N LEU A 13 42.97 -40.41 6.93
CA LEU A 13 42.62 -39.35 5.98
C LEU A 13 41.95 -38.22 6.75
N ALA A 14 42.75 -37.27 7.21
CA ALA A 14 42.29 -35.90 7.39
C ALA A 14 42.11 -35.28 6.00
N ALA A 15 40.94 -35.47 5.40
CA ALA A 15 40.52 -34.69 4.24
C ALA A 15 40.31 -33.25 4.72
N ALA A 16 41.33 -32.42 4.55
CA ALA A 16 41.20 -30.97 4.59
C ALA A 16 40.15 -30.58 3.54
N THR A 17 38.92 -30.37 3.99
CA THR A 17 37.89 -29.68 3.22
C THR A 17 38.35 -28.24 3.11
N GLY A 18 39.17 -27.98 2.08
CA GLY A 18 39.40 -26.64 1.59
C GLY A 18 38.03 -26.06 1.27
N PHE A 19 37.55 -25.17 2.13
CA PHE A 19 36.54 -24.21 1.76
C PHE A 19 37.11 -23.45 0.57
N LEU A 20 36.67 -23.84 -0.63
CA LEU A 20 36.69 -22.96 -1.79
C LEU A 20 35.80 -21.78 -1.41
N VAL A 21 36.41 -20.79 -0.77
CA VAL A 21 35.91 -19.43 -0.74
C VAL A 21 35.73 -19.07 -2.21
N ALA A 22 34.47 -19.05 -2.64
CA ALA A 22 34.12 -18.43 -3.90
C ALA A 22 34.64 -16.99 -3.81
N GLN A 23 35.77 -16.72 -4.46
CA GLN A 23 36.15 -15.36 -4.78
C GLN A 23 35.05 -14.82 -5.68
N ASP A 24 34.21 -13.95 -5.12
CA ASP A 24 33.21 -13.22 -5.87
C ASP A 24 33.92 -12.49 -7.02
N LYS A 25 33.71 -12.98 -8.24
CA LYS A 25 34.07 -12.25 -9.45
C LYS A 25 33.28 -10.94 -9.44
N PRO A 26 33.92 -9.78 -9.69
CA PRO A 26 33.20 -8.52 -9.76
C PRO A 26 32.20 -8.55 -10.93
N LYS A 27 30.92 -8.37 -10.61
CA LYS A 27 29.83 -8.06 -11.54
C LYS A 27 30.16 -6.77 -12.28
N ASP A 28 30.52 -6.88 -13.56
CA ASP A 28 30.73 -5.82 -14.57
C ASP A 28 31.46 -4.51 -14.13
N GLU A 29 31.89 -3.70 -15.09
CA GLU A 29 32.55 -2.42 -14.79
C GLU A 29 31.61 -1.41 -14.09
N SER A 30 30.31 -1.48 -14.39
CA SER A 30 29.26 -0.65 -13.78
C SER A 30 29.08 -0.97 -12.30
N GLY A 31 29.14 -2.25 -11.90
CA GLY A 31 29.05 -2.69 -10.51
C GLY A 31 30.22 -2.22 -9.67
N LYS A 32 31.45 -2.26 -10.21
CA LYS A 32 32.62 -1.67 -9.55
C LYS A 32 32.48 -0.16 -9.35
N ILE A 33 32.03 0.57 -10.37
CA ILE A 33 31.81 2.02 -10.29
C ILE A 33 30.73 2.34 -9.25
N ARG A 34 29.59 1.63 -9.26
CA ARG A 34 28.54 1.82 -8.25
C ARG A 34 29.05 1.57 -6.84
N GLY A 35 29.87 0.53 -6.64
CA GLY A 35 30.51 0.24 -5.35
C GLY A 35 31.39 1.39 -4.86
N LEU A 36 32.16 2.03 -5.74
CA LEU A 36 32.97 3.21 -5.41
C LEU A 36 32.10 4.39 -4.95
N TYR A 37 31.03 4.70 -5.70
CA TYR A 37 30.12 5.81 -5.39
C TYR A 37 29.35 5.57 -4.10
N GLN A 38 28.89 4.33 -3.88
CA GLN A 38 28.26 3.91 -2.65
C GLN A 38 29.21 4.07 -1.46
N ALA A 39 30.46 3.58 -1.58
CA ALA A 39 31.45 3.70 -0.53
C ALA A 39 31.80 5.18 -0.20
N ALA A 40 31.92 6.03 -1.22
CA ALA A 40 32.15 7.46 -1.02
C ALA A 40 30.97 8.11 -0.29
N ALA A 41 29.74 7.88 -0.76
CA ALA A 41 28.56 8.42 -0.12
C ALA A 41 28.40 7.92 1.33
N LEU A 42 28.76 6.69 1.67
CA LEU A 42 28.67 6.22 3.05
C LEU A 42 29.58 6.95 4.04
N LYS A 43 30.68 7.58 3.56
CA LYS A 43 31.63 8.33 4.41
C LYS A 43 31.13 9.71 4.84
N GLY A 44 29.98 10.16 4.32
CA GLY A 44 29.48 11.52 4.52
C GLY A 44 29.73 12.40 3.30
N GLY A 45 29.47 13.70 3.42
CA GLY A 45 29.60 14.67 2.34
C GLY A 45 29.21 16.06 2.82
N ASP A 46 29.49 17.06 2.01
CA ASP A 46 29.22 18.46 2.30
C ASP A 46 27.87 18.91 1.72
N VAL A 47 27.07 19.53 2.57
CA VAL A 47 25.70 19.92 2.25
C VAL A 47 25.65 21.10 1.26
N GLU A 48 26.54 22.07 1.40
CA GLU A 48 26.56 23.26 0.53
C GLU A 48 27.04 22.90 -0.87
N ARG A 49 28.11 22.08 -0.97
CA ARG A 49 28.54 21.52 -2.25
C ARG A 49 27.49 20.60 -2.84
N GLY A 50 26.78 19.82 -2.01
CA GLY A 50 25.70 18.96 -2.45
C GLY A 50 24.53 19.72 -3.08
N LEU A 51 24.17 20.86 -2.50
CA LEU A 51 23.19 21.79 -3.08
C LEU A 51 23.66 22.32 -4.45
N ALA A 52 24.94 22.65 -4.59
CA ALA A 52 25.51 23.08 -5.86
C ALA A 52 25.45 21.96 -6.91
N VAL A 53 25.73 20.71 -6.53
CA VAL A 53 25.58 19.53 -7.40
C VAL A 53 24.13 19.36 -7.85
N PHE A 54 23.17 19.41 -6.92
CA PHE A 54 21.74 19.28 -7.21
C PHE A 54 21.25 20.33 -8.24
N LYS A 55 21.74 21.57 -8.13
CA LYS A 55 21.40 22.68 -9.05
C LYS A 55 22.21 22.67 -10.36
N SER A 56 23.23 21.83 -10.47
CA SER A 56 24.15 21.85 -11.61
C SER A 56 23.50 21.32 -12.89
N LYS A 57 23.91 21.87 -14.03
CA LYS A 57 23.53 21.34 -15.36
C LYS A 57 24.08 19.93 -15.62
N LYS A 58 25.18 19.55 -14.95
CA LYS A 58 25.81 18.23 -15.07
C LYS A 58 24.95 17.14 -14.42
N ALA A 59 24.52 17.34 -13.17
CA ALA A 59 23.65 16.38 -12.49
C ALA A 59 22.19 16.45 -12.99
N ALA A 60 21.76 17.62 -13.47
CA ALA A 60 20.44 17.86 -14.07
C ALA A 60 19.24 17.47 -13.18
N CYS A 61 19.41 17.39 -11.86
CA CYS A 61 18.34 16.96 -10.94
C CYS A 61 17.12 17.89 -11.02
N THR A 62 17.33 19.20 -11.17
CA THR A 62 16.28 20.22 -11.27
C THR A 62 15.46 20.16 -12.56
N ARG A 63 15.90 19.39 -13.57
CA ARG A 63 15.09 19.13 -14.78
C ARG A 63 13.82 18.37 -14.43
N CYS A 64 13.95 17.37 -13.54
CA CYS A 64 12.87 16.45 -13.19
C CYS A 64 12.35 16.62 -11.76
N HIS A 65 13.08 17.30 -10.87
CA HIS A 65 12.71 17.45 -9.47
C HIS A 65 12.59 18.91 -9.04
N ILE A 66 11.63 19.15 -8.15
CA ILE A 66 11.53 20.38 -7.36
C ILE A 66 11.56 20.03 -5.88
N LEU A 67 11.83 21.01 -5.03
CA LEU A 67 11.78 20.80 -3.57
C LEU A 67 10.34 20.94 -3.06
N SER A 68 9.62 21.96 -3.53
CA SER A 68 8.25 22.31 -3.14
C SER A 68 7.60 23.16 -4.24
N GLY A 69 6.31 23.46 -4.08
CA GLY A 69 5.53 24.28 -5.03
C GLY A 69 4.52 23.48 -5.85
N ALA A 70 3.84 24.16 -6.77
CA ALA A 70 2.76 23.60 -7.59
C ALA A 70 3.23 23.10 -8.97
N GLU A 71 4.50 23.32 -9.33
CA GLU A 71 5.04 22.85 -10.60
C GLU A 71 4.99 21.32 -10.67
N LYS A 72 4.58 20.81 -11.84
CA LYS A 72 4.54 19.38 -12.15
C LYS A 72 5.78 18.99 -12.94
N LYS A 73 6.53 18.02 -12.42
CA LYS A 73 7.68 17.43 -13.10
C LYS A 73 7.57 15.90 -13.13
N ALA A 74 8.41 15.24 -13.91
CA ALA A 74 8.43 13.78 -14.00
C ALA A 74 8.79 13.12 -12.65
N GLY A 75 9.72 13.71 -11.91
CA GLY A 75 10.17 13.19 -10.62
C GLY A 75 9.38 13.72 -9.42
N PRO A 76 9.46 13.03 -8.27
CA PRO A 76 8.84 13.48 -7.02
C PRO A 76 9.36 14.81 -6.54
N LYS A 77 8.53 15.51 -5.76
CA LYS A 77 8.95 16.63 -4.91
C LYS A 77 9.90 16.11 -3.82
N LEU A 78 11.09 16.66 -3.74
CA LEU A 78 12.17 16.14 -2.88
C LEU A 78 12.30 16.85 -1.53
N GLY A 79 11.52 17.89 -1.25
CA GLY A 79 11.69 18.72 -0.05
C GLY A 79 11.59 17.98 1.29
N THR A 80 11.06 16.75 1.31
CA THR A 80 11.01 15.88 2.50
C THR A 80 11.64 14.51 2.25
N ILE A 81 12.49 14.36 1.22
CA ILE A 81 13.02 13.06 0.82
C ILE A 81 13.91 12.44 1.90
N GLY A 82 14.62 13.27 2.66
CA GLY A 82 15.47 12.85 3.79
C GLY A 82 14.68 12.38 5.01
N ASP A 83 13.38 12.63 5.08
CA ASP A 83 12.48 12.00 6.07
C ASP A 83 11.97 10.65 5.59
N LYS A 84 11.80 10.49 4.28
CA LYS A 84 11.21 9.28 3.68
C LYS A 84 12.21 8.13 3.56
N PHE A 85 13.49 8.44 3.35
CA PHE A 85 14.50 7.44 3.01
C PHE A 85 15.75 7.59 3.88
N THR A 86 16.34 6.45 4.26
CA THR A 86 17.67 6.42 4.88
C THR A 86 18.74 6.80 3.87
N ARG A 87 19.95 7.14 4.36
CA ARG A 87 21.09 7.46 3.48
C ARG A 87 21.35 6.35 2.46
N ASP A 88 21.37 5.09 2.89
CA ASP A 88 21.51 3.92 2.00
C ASP A 88 20.43 3.85 0.92
N GLN A 89 19.18 4.11 1.31
CA GLN A 89 18.05 4.10 0.37
C GLN A 89 18.16 5.25 -0.64
N LEU A 90 18.61 6.45 -0.21
CA LEU A 90 18.88 7.57 -1.11
C LEU A 90 19.99 7.21 -2.11
N ILE A 91 21.11 6.65 -1.63
CA ILE A 91 22.22 6.21 -2.48
C ILE A 91 21.72 5.24 -3.54
N ARG A 92 21.02 4.17 -3.13
CA ARG A 92 20.50 3.17 -4.06
C ARG A 92 19.48 3.76 -5.03
N SER A 93 18.61 4.66 -4.56
CA SER A 93 17.60 5.29 -5.42
C SER A 93 18.25 6.10 -6.55
N VAL A 94 19.34 6.82 -6.27
CA VAL A 94 20.03 7.64 -7.28
C VAL A 94 20.93 6.80 -8.20
N LEU A 95 21.61 5.77 -7.69
CA LEU A 95 22.49 4.91 -8.52
C LEU A 95 21.71 3.87 -9.34
N GLU A 96 20.54 3.44 -8.85
CA GLU A 96 19.72 2.37 -9.43
C GLU A 96 18.25 2.79 -9.55
N PRO A 97 17.94 3.87 -10.31
CA PRO A 97 16.59 4.43 -10.41
C PRO A 97 15.50 3.46 -10.88
N SER A 98 15.88 2.47 -11.70
CA SER A 98 14.94 1.46 -12.24
C SER A 98 14.76 0.25 -11.32
N ALA A 99 15.54 0.11 -10.24
CA ALA A 99 15.42 -1.02 -9.33
C ALA A 99 14.13 -0.98 -8.50
N ARG A 100 13.65 0.23 -8.19
CA ARG A 100 12.38 0.45 -7.50
C ARG A 100 11.78 1.78 -7.93
N ILE A 101 10.82 1.72 -8.83
CA ILE A 101 10.08 2.91 -9.29
C ILE A 101 8.81 3.04 -8.45
N HIS A 102 8.62 4.20 -7.82
CA HIS A 102 7.38 4.50 -7.15
C HIS A 102 6.24 4.54 -8.18
N PRO A 103 5.10 3.89 -7.93
CA PRO A 103 3.95 3.87 -8.84
C PRO A 103 3.66 5.26 -9.45
N ASP A 104 3.55 6.30 -8.60
CA ASP A 104 3.24 7.68 -9.01
C ASP A 104 4.23 8.33 -9.99
N HIS A 105 5.41 7.75 -10.16
CA HIS A 105 6.48 8.23 -11.04
C HIS A 105 6.92 7.17 -12.05
N ALA A 106 6.11 6.14 -12.26
CA ALA A 106 6.36 5.12 -13.25
C ALA A 106 6.35 5.73 -14.66
N THR A 107 7.37 5.39 -15.45
CA THR A 107 7.43 5.76 -16.86
C THR A 107 6.34 4.98 -17.61
N THR A 108 5.58 5.68 -18.44
CA THR A 108 4.61 5.12 -19.36
C THR A 108 5.14 5.26 -20.78
N THR A 109 5.10 4.16 -21.53
CA THR A 109 5.36 4.16 -22.97
C THR A 109 4.04 4.22 -23.71
N VAL A 110 3.90 5.23 -24.57
CA VAL A 110 2.77 5.42 -25.48
C VAL A 110 3.26 5.26 -26.91
N VAL A 111 2.60 4.39 -27.67
CA VAL A 111 2.75 4.30 -29.12
C VAL A 111 1.51 4.93 -29.73
N THR A 112 1.70 5.96 -30.56
CA THR A 112 0.60 6.60 -31.27
C THR A 112 0.23 5.81 -32.53
N THR A 113 -0.98 5.97 -33.05
CA THR A 113 -1.42 5.40 -34.34
C THR A 113 -0.54 5.81 -35.53
N ALA A 114 0.20 6.92 -35.42
CA ALA A 114 1.24 7.33 -36.39
C ALA A 114 2.61 6.64 -36.20
N GLY A 115 2.71 5.64 -35.33
CA GLY A 115 3.95 4.91 -35.03
C GLY A 115 4.96 5.63 -34.11
N LYS A 116 4.65 6.84 -33.63
CA LYS A 116 5.54 7.58 -32.71
C LYS A 116 5.52 6.95 -31.32
N THR A 117 6.71 6.66 -30.78
CA THR A 117 6.88 6.21 -29.39
C THR A 117 7.25 7.37 -28.49
N ILE A 118 6.49 7.56 -27.42
CA ILE A 118 6.68 8.61 -26.41
C ILE A 118 6.83 7.95 -25.04
N ASN A 119 7.85 8.35 -24.28
CA ASN A 119 8.07 7.91 -22.91
C ASN A 119 7.90 9.10 -21.96
N GLY A 120 7.06 8.96 -20.94
CA GLY A 120 6.82 10.03 -19.99
C GLY A 120 6.11 9.56 -18.73
N VAL A 121 6.06 10.42 -17.71
CA VAL A 121 5.28 10.18 -16.48
C VAL A 121 3.92 10.85 -16.62
N VAL A 122 2.85 10.11 -16.36
CA VAL A 122 1.46 10.58 -16.47
C VAL A 122 1.18 11.70 -15.48
N GLN A 123 0.72 12.84 -15.99
CA GLN A 123 0.39 14.03 -15.20
C GLN A 123 -1.11 14.28 -15.07
N ALA A 124 -1.91 13.85 -16.04
CA ALA A 124 -3.36 13.96 -16.08
C ALA A 124 -3.92 13.07 -17.21
N ARG A 125 -5.16 12.62 -17.07
CA ARG A 125 -5.89 11.90 -18.12
C ARG A 125 -7.35 12.35 -18.13
N ASP A 126 -7.85 12.68 -19.31
CA ASP A 126 -9.28 12.86 -19.52
C ASP A 126 -9.76 12.03 -20.72
N LYS A 127 -11.05 12.14 -21.07
CA LYS A 127 -11.64 11.38 -22.20
C LYS A 127 -11.10 11.79 -23.57
N LYS A 128 -10.44 12.94 -23.68
CA LYS A 128 -9.95 13.53 -24.93
C LYS A 128 -8.45 13.37 -25.10
N GLN A 129 -7.68 13.36 -24.01
CA GLN A 129 -6.21 13.34 -24.09
C GLN A 129 -5.54 12.71 -22.87
N LEU A 130 -4.31 12.26 -23.09
CA LEU A 130 -3.32 11.90 -22.09
C LEU A 130 -2.25 12.99 -22.00
N GLN A 131 -1.87 13.39 -20.79
CA GLN A 131 -0.79 14.35 -20.55
C GLN A 131 0.38 13.66 -19.85
N LEU A 132 1.57 13.73 -20.45
CA LEU A 132 2.81 13.16 -19.91
C LEU A 132 3.88 14.23 -19.76
N VAL A 133 4.80 14.08 -18.82
CA VAL A 133 6.08 14.81 -18.82
C VAL A 133 7.18 13.85 -19.23
N ASP A 134 7.89 14.16 -20.31
CA ASP A 134 8.97 13.32 -20.85
C ASP A 134 10.30 13.48 -20.08
N GLY A 135 11.33 12.75 -20.51
CA GLY A 135 12.67 12.78 -19.89
C GLY A 135 13.40 14.13 -20.04
N GLU A 136 12.94 15.00 -20.94
CA GLU A 136 13.45 16.36 -21.12
C GLU A 136 12.74 17.36 -20.19
N GLY A 137 11.68 16.91 -19.50
CA GLY A 137 10.85 17.75 -18.64
C GLY A 137 9.75 18.50 -19.40
N LYS A 138 9.47 18.14 -20.65
CA LYS A 138 8.46 18.79 -21.48
C LYS A 138 7.10 18.11 -21.29
N LEU A 139 6.05 18.93 -21.17
CA LEU A 139 4.67 18.44 -21.19
C LEU A 139 4.27 18.05 -22.62
N VAL A 140 3.89 16.80 -22.80
CA VAL A 140 3.38 16.22 -24.04
C VAL A 140 1.90 15.92 -23.87
N ARG A 141 1.07 16.37 -24.82
CA ARG A 141 -0.36 16.08 -24.89
C ARG A 141 -0.61 15.15 -26.07
N ILE A 142 -1.29 14.03 -25.81
CA ILE A 142 -1.58 13.00 -26.81
C ILE A 142 -3.10 12.82 -26.85
N PRO A 143 -3.77 13.10 -27.97
CA PRO A 143 -5.19 12.80 -28.14
C PRO A 143 -5.49 11.32 -27.86
N ALA A 144 -6.60 11.04 -27.18
CA ALA A 144 -6.92 9.68 -26.72
C ALA A 144 -7.19 8.70 -27.88
N ASP A 145 -7.70 9.19 -29.00
CA ASP A 145 -7.93 8.46 -30.25
C ASP A 145 -6.65 8.23 -31.07
N GLU A 146 -5.58 8.95 -30.77
CA GLU A 146 -4.24 8.72 -31.35
C GLU A 146 -3.43 7.68 -30.57
N ILE A 147 -3.90 7.17 -29.44
CA ILE A 147 -3.17 6.17 -28.63
C ILE A 147 -3.47 4.77 -29.15
N GLU A 148 -2.47 4.14 -29.76
CA GLU A 148 -2.55 2.73 -30.19
C GLU A 148 -2.22 1.78 -29.04
N LEU A 149 -1.15 2.07 -28.29
CA LEU A 149 -0.71 1.27 -27.17
C LEU A 149 -0.24 2.16 -26.03
N GLU A 150 -0.64 1.81 -24.82
CA GLU A 150 -0.09 2.37 -23.60
C GLU A 150 0.33 1.24 -22.66
N LYS A 151 1.54 1.32 -22.14
CA LYS A 151 2.01 0.37 -21.13
C LYS A 151 2.97 0.98 -20.12
N PRO A 152 2.95 0.51 -18.86
CA PRO A 152 4.03 0.79 -17.91
C PRO A 152 5.37 0.29 -18.44
N ASN A 153 6.42 1.07 -18.19
CA ASN A 153 7.80 0.74 -18.53
C ASN A 153 8.60 0.48 -17.24
N LYS A 154 9.45 -0.55 -17.28
CA LYS A 154 10.30 -0.96 -16.15
C LYS A 154 11.54 -0.07 -15.99
N THR A 155 11.79 0.82 -16.95
CA THR A 155 12.93 1.74 -16.94
C THR A 155 12.47 3.13 -16.51
N SER A 156 13.13 3.69 -15.50
CA SER A 156 12.89 5.05 -15.02
C SER A 156 13.37 6.09 -16.03
N LEU A 157 12.72 7.26 -16.07
CA LEU A 157 13.25 8.45 -16.75
C LEU A 157 14.45 9.07 -16.02
N MET A 158 14.67 8.72 -14.74
CA MET A 158 15.85 9.18 -14.02
C MET A 158 17.11 8.46 -14.58
N PRO A 159 18.16 9.20 -14.96
CA PRO A 159 19.38 8.60 -15.53
C PRO A 159 20.05 7.61 -14.57
N SER A 160 20.38 6.42 -15.06
CA SER A 160 21.10 5.38 -14.27
C SER A 160 22.62 5.53 -14.32
N ASP A 161 23.13 6.52 -15.05
CA ASP A 161 24.55 6.74 -15.30
C ASP A 161 25.06 8.10 -14.80
N VAL A 162 24.47 8.58 -13.70
CA VAL A 162 24.90 9.82 -13.02
C VAL A 162 26.41 9.85 -12.71
N TYR A 163 27.04 8.69 -12.52
CA TYR A 163 28.48 8.52 -12.31
C TYR A 163 29.35 8.92 -13.52
N LYS A 164 28.75 9.16 -14.69
CA LYS A 164 29.45 9.75 -15.85
C LYS A 164 29.43 11.27 -15.82
N SER A 165 28.55 11.88 -15.01
CA SER A 165 28.31 13.34 -15.02
C SER A 165 28.90 14.05 -13.80
N ILE A 166 29.03 13.35 -12.67
CA ILE A 166 29.58 13.89 -11.41
C ILE A 166 30.57 12.88 -10.82
N THR A 167 31.52 13.34 -9.99
CA THR A 167 32.49 12.47 -9.31
C THR A 167 31.88 11.75 -8.10
N ALA A 168 32.60 10.76 -7.54
CA ALA A 168 32.18 10.07 -6.32
C ALA A 168 32.02 11.01 -5.11
N ASP A 169 32.90 12.01 -4.96
CA ASP A 169 32.79 13.02 -3.89
C ASP A 169 31.58 13.94 -4.10
N GLN A 170 31.34 14.38 -5.34
CA GLN A 170 30.16 15.17 -5.68
C GLN A 170 28.86 14.38 -5.44
N PHE A 171 28.87 13.07 -5.70
CA PHE A 171 27.75 12.20 -5.37
C PHE A 171 27.55 12.09 -3.85
N ALA A 172 28.63 11.97 -3.07
CA ALA A 172 28.58 11.93 -1.62
C ALA A 172 28.00 13.23 -1.02
N ASP A 173 28.42 14.37 -1.56
CA ASP A 173 27.89 15.71 -1.27
C ASP A 173 26.39 15.80 -1.63
N LEU A 174 25.98 15.35 -2.82
CA LEU A 174 24.58 15.32 -3.25
C LEU A 174 23.71 14.51 -2.26
N VAL A 175 24.15 13.32 -1.87
CA VAL A 175 23.42 12.48 -0.90
C VAL A 175 23.38 13.15 0.48
N ALA A 176 24.43 13.87 0.89
CA ALA A 176 24.41 14.66 2.12
C ALA A 176 23.34 15.75 2.07
N TYR A 177 23.26 16.51 0.99
CA TYR A 177 22.21 17.51 0.77
C TYR A 177 20.80 16.90 0.75
N LEU A 178 20.57 15.81 -0.01
CA LEU A 178 19.25 15.16 -0.04
C LEU A 178 18.82 14.67 1.36
N GLY A 179 19.77 14.27 2.19
CA GLY A 179 19.53 13.88 3.58
C GLY A 179 19.09 15.04 4.50
N THR A 180 19.36 16.30 4.14
CA THR A 180 18.90 17.47 4.92
C THR A 180 17.50 17.94 4.54
N LEU A 181 16.98 17.47 3.40
CA LEU A 181 15.63 17.81 2.92
C LEU A 181 14.56 17.11 3.77
N LYS A 182 14.17 17.77 4.85
CA LYS A 182 13.21 17.29 5.84
C LYS A 182 12.09 18.30 6.05
N GLN A 183 10.92 17.80 6.42
CA GLN A 183 9.78 18.63 6.78
C GLN A 183 10.14 19.47 8.01
N ALA A 184 9.87 20.77 7.95
CA ALA A 184 10.07 21.66 9.10
C ALA A 184 9.25 21.16 10.30
N ILE A 185 9.93 20.97 11.44
CA ILE A 185 9.31 20.52 12.68
C ILE A 185 9.01 21.76 13.52
N GLY A 186 7.78 22.27 13.42
CA GLY A 186 7.23 23.26 14.34
C GLY A 186 6.19 22.63 15.26
N LYS A 187 5.92 23.27 16.41
CA LYS A 187 4.86 22.85 17.33
C LYS A 187 3.54 22.80 16.56
N SER A 188 2.94 21.61 16.48
CA SER A 188 1.65 21.46 15.82
C SER A 188 0.56 22.19 16.60
N ARG A 189 -0.29 22.92 15.87
CA ARG A 189 -1.53 23.48 16.43
C ARG A 189 -2.66 22.46 16.52
N TRP A 190 -2.50 21.29 15.91
CA TRP A 190 -3.55 20.28 15.81
C TRP A 190 -3.25 19.12 16.74
N VAL A 191 -4.19 18.82 17.64
CA VAL A 191 -4.08 17.68 18.57
C VAL A 191 -3.86 16.37 17.82
N GLY A 192 -4.56 16.16 16.70
CA GLY A 192 -4.41 15.00 15.83
C GLY A 192 -3.14 14.98 14.98
N MET A 193 -2.21 15.92 15.14
CA MET A 193 -0.92 15.91 14.46
C MET A 193 0.19 16.11 15.50
N PRO A 194 0.47 15.11 16.35
CA PRO A 194 1.46 15.25 17.41
C PRO A 194 2.86 15.44 16.81
N ASP A 195 3.71 16.20 17.51
CA ASP A 195 5.09 16.44 17.09
C ASP A 195 5.99 15.23 17.36
N VAL A 196 5.70 14.52 18.45
CA VAL A 196 6.40 13.32 18.90
C VAL A 196 5.40 12.23 19.21
N MET A 197 5.69 11.00 18.77
CA MET A 197 4.97 9.79 19.14
C MET A 197 5.94 8.88 19.90
N PRO A 198 6.04 9.02 21.23
CA PRO A 198 7.09 8.36 21.99
C PRO A 198 6.88 6.85 22.04
N MET A 199 8.00 6.13 22.14
CA MET A 199 7.99 4.70 22.38
C MET A 199 7.63 4.41 23.84
N ILE A 200 6.81 3.39 24.08
CA ILE A 200 6.55 2.87 25.43
C ILE A 200 7.81 2.25 26.04
N LYS A 201 7.90 2.22 27.37
CA LYS A 201 9.03 1.63 28.12
C LYS A 201 9.27 0.17 27.82
N LYS A 202 8.20 -0.62 27.68
CA LYS A 202 8.29 -2.06 27.39
C LYS A 202 7.54 -2.39 26.10
N PRO A 203 8.24 -2.43 24.96
CA PRO A 203 7.64 -2.70 23.66
C PRO A 203 6.94 -4.06 23.61
N VAL A 204 5.92 -4.16 22.76
CA VAL A 204 5.21 -5.41 22.44
C VAL A 204 6.12 -6.38 21.71
N ARG A 205 5.83 -7.68 21.83
CA ARG A 205 6.58 -8.74 21.14
C ARG A 205 5.80 -9.24 19.92
N LEU A 206 6.53 -9.75 18.95
CA LEU A 206 5.98 -10.41 17.77
C LEU A 206 6.48 -11.85 17.73
N GLU A 207 5.54 -12.79 17.70
CA GLU A 207 5.83 -14.22 17.64
C GLU A 207 5.33 -14.77 16.31
N ARG A 208 6.12 -15.63 15.65
CA ARG A 208 5.70 -16.20 14.37
C ARG A 208 4.48 -17.10 14.57
N LEU A 209 3.52 -17.00 13.65
CA LEU A 209 2.35 -17.86 13.61
C LEU A 209 2.66 -19.22 12.96
N HIS A 210 3.77 -19.35 12.23
CA HIS A 210 4.18 -20.56 11.51
C HIS A 210 5.71 -20.69 11.48
N SER A 211 6.21 -21.86 11.06
CA SER A 211 7.65 -22.09 10.93
C SER A 211 8.29 -21.20 9.86
N GLN A 212 9.60 -20.97 9.99
CA GLN A 212 10.37 -20.21 9.02
C GLN A 212 10.46 -20.90 7.64
N ALA A 213 10.33 -22.23 7.59
CA ALA A 213 10.30 -22.97 6.34
C ALA A 213 8.97 -22.81 5.59
N MET A 214 7.86 -22.60 6.30
CA MET A 214 6.52 -22.44 5.73
C MET A 214 6.18 -20.98 5.43
N LYS A 215 7.00 -20.28 4.63
CA LYS A 215 6.69 -18.89 4.25
C LYS A 215 5.52 -18.80 3.26
N PHE A 216 4.86 -17.65 3.28
CA PHE A 216 3.88 -17.25 2.29
C PHE A 216 4.50 -16.28 1.29
N ASP A 217 4.14 -16.38 0.01
CA ASP A 217 4.59 -15.43 -1.00
C ASP A 217 3.73 -14.16 -0.96
N HIS A 218 4.31 -13.08 -0.45
CA HIS A 218 3.65 -11.77 -0.38
C HIS A 218 2.21 -11.84 0.19
N PRO A 219 2.05 -12.36 1.43
CA PRO A 219 0.73 -12.45 2.05
C PRO A 219 0.20 -11.04 2.31
N VAL A 220 -1.08 -10.82 2.05
CA VAL A 220 -1.71 -9.49 2.20
C VAL A 220 -3.00 -9.50 3.01
N CYS A 221 -3.58 -10.67 3.27
CA CYS A 221 -4.78 -10.81 4.07
C CYS A 221 -4.74 -12.14 4.84
N VAL A 222 -5.10 -12.08 6.12
CA VAL A 222 -5.30 -13.24 6.99
C VAL A 222 -6.62 -13.10 7.71
N ILE A 223 -7.42 -14.17 7.71
CA ILE A 223 -8.71 -14.21 8.41
C ILE A 223 -8.84 -15.57 9.10
N ALA A 224 -9.25 -15.57 10.36
CA ALA A 224 -9.55 -16.81 11.09
C ALA A 224 -10.68 -17.58 10.37
N ASN A 225 -10.59 -18.90 10.36
CA ASN A 225 -11.61 -19.74 9.76
C ASN A 225 -12.87 -19.72 10.64
N PRO A 226 -14.02 -19.23 10.14
CA PRO A 226 -15.26 -19.23 10.92
C PRO A 226 -15.81 -20.65 11.21
N MET A 227 -15.24 -21.70 10.61
CA MET A 227 -15.69 -23.08 10.78
C MET A 227 -14.79 -23.92 11.69
N ALA A 228 -13.55 -23.51 11.93
CA ALA A 228 -12.57 -24.30 12.68
C ALA A 228 -11.62 -23.38 13.46
N ALA A 229 -11.43 -23.69 14.75
CA ALA A 229 -10.41 -23.03 15.57
C ALA A 229 -9.00 -23.46 15.13
N GLY A 230 -8.00 -22.61 15.39
CA GLY A 230 -6.62 -22.88 14.99
C GLY A 230 -6.42 -22.95 13.47
N GLU A 231 -7.31 -22.36 12.68
CA GLU A 231 -7.17 -22.36 11.23
C GLU A 231 -7.37 -20.95 10.65
N TYR A 232 -6.55 -20.58 9.67
CA TYR A 232 -6.57 -19.27 9.04
C TYR A 232 -6.57 -19.39 7.52
N PHE A 233 -7.29 -18.51 6.84
CA PHE A 233 -7.14 -18.31 5.39
C PHE A 233 -6.11 -17.20 5.14
N VAL A 234 -5.10 -17.49 4.33
CA VAL A 234 -4.01 -16.59 3.97
C VAL A 234 -4.04 -16.32 2.47
N VAL A 235 -4.19 -15.06 2.08
CA VAL A 235 -4.18 -14.61 0.69
C VAL A 235 -2.75 -14.22 0.28
N GLU A 236 -2.20 -14.93 -0.70
CA GLU A 236 -0.95 -14.57 -1.36
C GLU A 236 -1.22 -13.70 -2.59
N GLN A 237 -0.71 -12.47 -2.58
CA GLN A 237 -1.05 -11.47 -3.60
C GLN A 237 -0.62 -11.92 -5.00
N LYS A 238 0.67 -12.27 -5.16
CA LYS A 238 1.30 -12.46 -6.48
C LYS A 238 1.04 -13.84 -7.07
N THR A 239 0.99 -14.88 -6.24
CA THR A 239 0.59 -16.22 -6.67
C THR A 239 -0.90 -16.28 -6.99
N ARG A 240 -1.70 -15.34 -6.44
CA ARG A 240 -3.17 -15.26 -6.58
C ARG A 240 -3.87 -16.48 -6.00
N ARG A 241 -3.27 -17.05 -4.96
CA ARG A 241 -3.77 -18.24 -4.27
C ARG A 241 -4.17 -17.87 -2.85
N ILE A 242 -5.17 -18.59 -2.36
CA ILE A 242 -5.55 -18.54 -0.95
C ILE A 242 -5.29 -19.90 -0.35
N TYR A 243 -4.59 -19.93 0.77
CA TYR A 243 -4.22 -21.13 1.49
C TYR A 243 -4.94 -21.18 2.84
N ARG A 244 -5.20 -22.40 3.31
CA ARG A 244 -5.52 -22.68 4.70
C ARG A 244 -4.22 -22.95 5.44
N LEU A 245 -3.95 -22.18 6.48
CA LEU A 245 -2.94 -22.46 7.49
C LEU A 245 -3.64 -23.16 8.67
N ILE A 246 -3.40 -24.45 8.82
CA ILE A 246 -3.98 -25.28 9.88
C ILE A 246 -2.91 -25.45 10.96
N LYS A 247 -3.22 -25.04 12.19
CA LYS A 247 -2.32 -25.10 13.33
C LYS A 247 -2.34 -26.48 13.99
N GLY A 248 -1.14 -26.98 14.30
CA GLY A 248 -0.94 -28.22 15.03
C GLY A 248 -0.73 -28.00 16.54
N ALA A 249 0.15 -28.80 17.14
CA ALA A 249 0.39 -28.85 18.60
C ALA A 249 1.12 -27.62 19.20
N GLY A 250 1.36 -26.55 18.41
CA GLY A 250 1.94 -25.28 18.87
C GLY A 250 3.45 -25.12 18.66
N ASP A 251 4.17 -26.18 18.25
CA ASP A 251 5.61 -26.16 17.93
C ASP A 251 5.91 -26.01 16.42
N PHE A 252 4.88 -25.80 15.62
CA PHE A 252 4.87 -25.72 14.16
C PHE A 252 5.15 -27.04 13.41
N THR A 253 5.53 -28.13 14.07
CA THR A 253 5.94 -29.38 13.39
C THR A 253 4.78 -30.07 12.68
N THR A 254 3.57 -29.84 13.18
CA THR A 254 2.32 -30.42 12.68
C THR A 254 1.41 -29.42 11.98
N ASP A 255 1.89 -28.18 11.76
CA ASP A 255 1.17 -27.20 10.96
C ASP A 255 1.05 -27.66 9.50
N LYS A 256 -0.05 -27.29 8.83
CA LYS A 256 -0.25 -27.56 7.40
C LYS A 256 -0.59 -26.30 6.64
N LYS A 257 0.02 -26.15 5.46
CA LYS A 257 -0.35 -25.16 4.43
C LYS A 257 -1.05 -25.90 3.30
N VAL A 258 -2.36 -25.71 3.16
CA VAL A 258 -3.19 -26.41 2.17
C VAL A 258 -3.77 -25.40 1.19
N LEU A 259 -3.61 -25.62 -0.12
CA LEU A 259 -4.22 -24.76 -1.13
C LEU A 259 -5.75 -24.85 -1.03
N TRP A 260 -6.43 -23.70 -1.00
CA TRP A 260 -7.89 -23.62 -0.90
C TRP A 260 -8.56 -23.12 -2.19
N VAL A 261 -8.02 -22.06 -2.79
CA VAL A 261 -8.42 -21.57 -4.12
C VAL A 261 -7.22 -21.06 -4.89
N ASP A 262 -7.21 -21.33 -6.19
CA ASP A 262 -6.29 -20.73 -7.16
C ASP A 262 -7.07 -19.80 -8.11
N LEU A 263 -6.81 -18.49 -8.03
CA LEU A 263 -7.43 -17.46 -8.87
C LEU A 263 -6.51 -17.00 -10.00
N SER A 264 -5.40 -17.70 -10.28
CA SER A 264 -4.41 -17.29 -11.28
C SER A 264 -4.96 -17.19 -12.71
N ASN A 265 -6.03 -17.92 -13.02
CA ASN A 265 -6.73 -17.87 -14.32
C ASN A 265 -7.72 -16.70 -14.43
N GLU A 266 -8.06 -16.03 -13.32
CA GLU A 266 -9.02 -14.92 -13.28
C GLU A 266 -8.35 -13.57 -12.96
N ALA A 267 -7.29 -13.59 -12.16
CA ALA A 267 -6.60 -12.42 -11.65
C ALA A 267 -5.26 -12.18 -12.36
N SER A 268 -4.99 -10.91 -12.68
CA SER A 268 -3.69 -10.45 -13.16
C SER A 268 -2.65 -10.49 -12.04
N THR A 269 -1.38 -10.62 -12.42
CA THR A 269 -0.22 -10.54 -11.51
C THR A 269 0.82 -9.60 -12.09
N GLY A 270 1.60 -8.97 -11.23
CA GLY A 270 2.58 -7.96 -11.62
C GLY A 270 3.26 -7.35 -10.41
N GLN A 271 3.64 -6.09 -10.52
CA GLN A 271 4.31 -5.39 -9.43
C GLN A 271 3.33 -5.06 -8.30
N PHE A 272 2.08 -4.76 -8.65
CA PHE A 272 1.03 -4.31 -7.72
C PHE A 272 -0.25 -5.13 -7.85
N GLU A 273 -0.45 -5.79 -8.98
CA GLU A 273 -1.59 -6.63 -9.28
C GLU A 273 -1.59 -7.92 -8.48
N GLY A 274 -2.79 -8.44 -8.22
CA GLY A 274 -2.96 -9.71 -7.54
C GLY A 274 -4.33 -9.84 -6.88
N VAL A 275 -4.38 -10.67 -5.85
CA VAL A 275 -5.54 -10.79 -4.95
C VAL A 275 -5.22 -10.05 -3.66
N LEU A 276 -6.08 -9.11 -3.24
CA LEU A 276 -5.78 -8.19 -2.15
C LEU A 276 -6.50 -8.48 -0.84
N CYS A 277 -7.68 -9.08 -0.91
CA CYS A 277 -8.52 -9.27 0.26
C CYS A 277 -9.53 -10.40 0.06
N LEU A 278 -9.92 -11.01 1.19
CA LEU A 278 -10.95 -12.02 1.33
C LEU A 278 -11.91 -11.57 2.44
N ALA A 279 -13.21 -11.71 2.22
CA ALA A 279 -14.24 -11.48 3.23
C ALA A 279 -15.29 -12.60 3.19
N PHE A 280 -15.61 -13.20 4.34
CA PHE A 280 -16.71 -14.15 4.45
C PHE A 280 -18.05 -13.42 4.58
N HIS A 281 -19.08 -13.95 3.92
CA HIS A 281 -20.44 -13.47 4.13
C HIS A 281 -20.82 -13.60 5.62
N PRO A 282 -21.58 -12.67 6.23
CA PRO A 282 -22.01 -12.79 7.64
C PRO A 282 -22.77 -14.09 7.96
N ARG A 283 -23.45 -14.64 6.94
CA ARG A 283 -24.13 -15.94 6.93
C ARG A 283 -23.31 -17.10 6.31
N TYR A 284 -21.98 -17.02 6.29
CA TYR A 284 -21.10 -18.01 5.65
C TYR A 284 -21.40 -19.45 6.07
N ARG A 285 -21.61 -19.67 7.39
CA ARG A 285 -22.01 -20.97 7.95
C ARG A 285 -23.25 -21.59 7.28
N LYS A 286 -24.15 -20.76 6.72
CA LYS A 286 -25.39 -21.20 6.08
C LYS A 286 -25.28 -21.21 4.56
N ASN A 287 -24.64 -20.20 3.96
CA ASN A 287 -24.67 -20.00 2.51
C ASN A 287 -23.36 -20.33 1.79
N ARG A 288 -22.27 -20.56 2.52
CA ARG A 288 -20.92 -20.86 2.02
C ARG A 288 -20.29 -19.76 1.16
N LYS A 289 -20.85 -18.54 1.18
CA LYS A 289 -20.42 -17.46 0.28
C LYS A 289 -19.25 -16.66 0.86
N TYR A 290 -18.28 -16.37 0.02
CA TYR A 290 -17.18 -15.46 0.34
C TYR A 290 -16.90 -14.54 -0.85
N TYR A 291 -16.19 -13.46 -0.58
CA TYR A 291 -15.92 -12.39 -1.52
C TYR A 291 -14.44 -12.08 -1.58
N VAL A 292 -13.95 -11.81 -2.77
CA VAL A 292 -12.55 -11.48 -3.02
C VAL A 292 -12.45 -10.16 -3.77
N ASN A 293 -11.37 -9.43 -3.50
CA ASN A 293 -10.93 -8.30 -4.32
C ASN A 293 -9.68 -8.73 -5.09
N TYR A 294 -9.76 -8.82 -6.40
CA TYR A 294 -8.62 -9.13 -7.27
C TYR A 294 -8.54 -8.16 -8.44
N HIS A 295 -7.36 -8.05 -9.04
CA HIS A 295 -7.14 -7.15 -10.18
C HIS A 295 -7.25 -7.86 -11.51
N VAL A 296 -7.79 -7.17 -12.52
CA VAL A 296 -7.81 -7.62 -13.92
C VAL A 296 -7.32 -6.51 -14.81
N ARG A 297 -6.42 -6.83 -15.73
CA ARG A 297 -5.98 -5.96 -16.82
C ARG A 297 -6.69 -6.34 -18.12
N ASN A 298 -7.44 -5.42 -18.73
CA ASN A 298 -8.14 -5.66 -19.99
C ASN A 298 -7.30 -5.07 -21.14
N GLN A 299 -6.73 -5.91 -22.03
CA GLN A 299 -6.12 -5.55 -23.33
C GLN A 299 -5.56 -4.10 -23.46
N GLY A 300 -4.54 -3.75 -22.68
CA GLY A 300 -3.87 -2.44 -22.76
C GLY A 300 -4.43 -1.33 -21.84
N SER A 301 -5.50 -1.59 -21.10
CA SER A 301 -6.01 -0.68 -20.06
C SER A 301 -5.20 -0.75 -18.76
N HIS A 302 -5.46 0.20 -17.86
CA HIS A 302 -5.12 0.08 -16.44
C HIS A 302 -5.82 -1.12 -15.81
N PHE A 303 -5.21 -1.74 -14.81
CA PHE A 303 -5.88 -2.81 -14.08
C PHE A 303 -7.04 -2.25 -13.25
N SER A 304 -8.11 -3.02 -13.10
CA SER A 304 -9.26 -2.64 -12.28
C SER A 304 -9.43 -3.61 -11.10
N PRO A 305 -9.74 -3.11 -9.89
CA PRO A 305 -10.33 -3.92 -8.84
C PRO A 305 -11.64 -4.56 -9.29
N ILE A 306 -11.74 -5.86 -9.08
CA ILE A 306 -12.93 -6.67 -9.28
C ILE A 306 -13.34 -7.25 -7.93
N ILE A 307 -14.54 -6.89 -7.50
CA ILE A 307 -15.19 -7.52 -6.35
C ILE A 307 -15.99 -8.70 -6.87
N ALA A 308 -15.69 -9.90 -6.39
CA ALA A 308 -16.32 -11.12 -6.89
C ALA A 308 -16.82 -12.02 -5.76
N GLU A 309 -17.96 -12.67 -6.00
CA GLU A 309 -18.55 -13.69 -5.14
C GLU A 309 -18.06 -15.09 -5.57
N ARG A 310 -17.74 -15.91 -4.59
CA ARG A 310 -17.45 -17.34 -4.74
C ARG A 310 -18.14 -18.14 -3.61
N LYS A 311 -18.09 -19.46 -3.71
CA LYS A 311 -18.76 -20.37 -2.77
C LYS A 311 -17.82 -21.50 -2.36
N ALA A 312 -17.75 -21.81 -1.07
CA ALA A 312 -17.01 -22.96 -0.57
C ALA A 312 -17.76 -24.28 -0.84
N THR A 313 -17.07 -25.41 -0.79
CA THR A 313 -17.64 -26.77 -0.81
C THR A 313 -18.59 -27.02 0.38
N ALA A 314 -19.44 -28.05 0.30
CA ALA A 314 -20.44 -28.33 1.33
C ALA A 314 -19.84 -28.60 2.72
N ASP A 315 -18.64 -29.19 2.75
CA ASP A 315 -17.83 -29.49 3.94
C ASP A 315 -16.93 -28.33 4.39
N PHE A 316 -16.98 -27.18 3.69
CA PHE A 316 -16.16 -25.99 3.92
C PHE A 316 -14.65 -26.19 3.77
N GLN A 317 -14.20 -27.34 3.25
CA GLN A 317 -12.76 -27.66 3.15
C GLN A 317 -12.09 -27.07 1.91
N GLY A 318 -12.87 -26.69 0.88
CA GLY A 318 -12.39 -26.22 -0.43
C GLY A 318 -13.26 -25.12 -1.06
N ASP A 319 -12.82 -24.60 -2.20
CA ASP A 319 -13.63 -23.82 -3.13
C ASP A 319 -14.52 -24.73 -3.98
N ALA A 320 -15.77 -24.35 -4.24
CA ALA A 320 -16.70 -25.12 -5.05
C ALA A 320 -16.36 -25.16 -6.57
N GLY A 321 -15.34 -24.42 -7.00
CA GLY A 321 -14.86 -24.34 -8.38
C GLY A 321 -15.67 -23.38 -9.26
N GLY A 322 -15.28 -23.33 -10.54
CA GLY A 322 -15.91 -22.45 -11.53
C GLY A 322 -15.39 -21.01 -11.52
N LYS A 323 -15.92 -20.19 -12.45
CA LYS A 323 -15.58 -18.77 -12.56
C LYS A 323 -16.24 -17.96 -11.44
N SER A 324 -15.55 -16.95 -10.92
CA SER A 324 -16.14 -16.05 -9.93
C SER A 324 -17.33 -15.29 -10.51
N ARG A 325 -18.38 -15.10 -9.71
CA ARG A 325 -19.46 -14.18 -10.07
C ARG A 325 -19.01 -12.76 -9.78
N ARG A 326 -18.59 -12.02 -10.82
CA ARG A 326 -18.16 -10.62 -10.70
C ARG A 326 -19.35 -9.74 -10.29
N LEU A 327 -19.18 -8.97 -9.24
CA LEU A 327 -20.22 -8.11 -8.68
C LEU A 327 -20.02 -6.65 -9.11
N LEU A 328 -18.81 -6.15 -8.94
CA LEU A 328 -18.46 -4.77 -9.20
C LEU A 328 -17.06 -4.70 -9.79
N GLN A 329 -16.91 -3.92 -10.86
CA GLN A 329 -15.63 -3.47 -11.37
C GLN A 329 -15.47 -1.99 -11.04
N ILE A 330 -14.29 -1.61 -10.55
CA ILE A 330 -13.93 -0.22 -10.26
C ILE A 330 -12.94 0.25 -11.33
N PRO A 331 -13.39 0.99 -12.36
CA PRO A 331 -12.49 1.49 -13.39
C PRO A 331 -11.40 2.39 -12.79
N GLN A 332 -10.18 2.29 -13.31
CA GLN A 332 -9.04 3.08 -12.88
C GLN A 332 -8.53 3.95 -14.02
N ALA A 333 -8.17 5.20 -13.71
CA ALA A 333 -7.57 6.14 -14.66
C ALA A 333 -6.04 5.96 -14.77
N THR A 334 -5.42 5.31 -13.78
CA THR A 334 -4.01 4.91 -13.75
C THR A 334 -3.85 3.59 -12.99
N ASP A 335 -2.67 2.99 -12.99
CA ASP A 335 -2.37 1.78 -12.20
C ASP A 335 -2.01 2.09 -10.73
N LEU A 336 -2.56 3.18 -10.17
CA LEU A 336 -2.20 3.76 -8.87
C LEU A 336 -3.42 3.80 -7.95
N HIS A 337 -3.18 3.79 -6.63
CA HIS A 337 -4.21 4.05 -5.61
C HIS A 337 -5.53 3.31 -5.81
N TRP A 338 -5.47 2.00 -5.97
CA TRP A 338 -6.64 1.15 -6.24
C TRP A 338 -7.44 0.78 -4.97
N GLY A 339 -6.91 1.04 -3.77
CA GLY A 339 -7.50 0.58 -2.50
C GLY A 339 -7.19 -0.88 -2.23
N GLY A 340 -8.16 -1.68 -1.76
CA GLY A 340 -7.94 -3.13 -1.66
C GLY A 340 -8.75 -3.89 -0.63
N SER A 341 -9.14 -3.24 0.47
CA SER A 341 -9.81 -3.91 1.59
C SER A 341 -11.31 -4.12 1.35
N LEU A 342 -11.80 -5.26 1.84
CA LEU A 342 -13.20 -5.63 1.93
C LEU A 342 -13.53 -5.95 3.39
N ALA A 343 -14.66 -5.47 3.89
CA ALA A 343 -15.23 -5.97 5.14
C ALA A 343 -16.74 -5.84 5.13
N PHE A 344 -17.42 -6.74 5.85
CA PHE A 344 -18.83 -6.54 6.16
C PHE A 344 -18.98 -5.61 7.35
N GLY A 345 -19.87 -4.63 7.23
CA GLY A 345 -20.24 -3.78 8.33
C GLY A 345 -21.19 -4.48 9.32
N PRO A 346 -21.41 -3.88 10.50
CA PRO A 346 -22.38 -4.37 11.48
C PRO A 346 -23.82 -4.34 10.92
N ASP A 347 -24.07 -3.56 9.89
CA ASP A 347 -25.32 -3.49 9.12
C ASP A 347 -25.51 -4.66 8.13
N GLY A 348 -24.50 -5.51 7.95
CA GLY A 348 -24.54 -6.66 7.05
C GLY A 348 -24.27 -6.33 5.57
N TYR A 349 -23.91 -5.09 5.25
CA TYR A 349 -23.51 -4.69 3.90
C TYR A 349 -22.02 -4.86 3.65
N LEU A 350 -21.62 -4.99 2.39
CA LEU A 350 -20.22 -5.10 2.00
C LEU A 350 -19.64 -3.70 1.77
N TYR A 351 -18.56 -3.39 2.49
CA TYR A 351 -17.79 -2.15 2.35
C TYR A 351 -16.52 -2.41 1.54
N ILE A 352 -16.15 -1.45 0.69
CA ILE A 352 -15.05 -1.57 -0.27
C ILE A 352 -14.23 -0.28 -0.27
N GLY A 353 -12.92 -0.40 -0.06
CA GLY A 353 -11.99 0.73 -0.19
C GLY A 353 -11.57 0.94 -1.64
N ALA A 354 -11.83 2.13 -2.18
CA ALA A 354 -11.45 2.54 -3.54
C ALA A 354 -10.63 3.83 -3.48
N GLY A 355 -9.32 3.75 -3.76
CA GLY A 355 -8.49 4.97 -3.82
C GLY A 355 -8.80 5.81 -5.06
N ASP A 356 -8.17 6.98 -5.15
CA ASP A 356 -8.44 8.03 -6.14
C ASP A 356 -8.05 7.66 -7.58
N ALA A 357 -7.40 6.51 -7.79
CA ALA A 357 -6.90 6.04 -9.07
C ALA A 357 -5.82 6.93 -9.73
N GLY A 358 -5.18 7.82 -8.96
CA GLY A 358 -4.17 8.75 -9.45
C GLY A 358 -4.63 9.62 -10.64
N PRO A 359 -3.70 10.23 -11.38
CA PRO A 359 -2.26 10.31 -11.09
C PRO A 359 -1.96 11.21 -9.89
N GLN A 360 -0.68 11.41 -9.59
CA GLN A 360 -0.20 12.20 -8.47
C GLN A 360 -0.88 13.58 -8.37
N GLU A 361 -1.22 13.96 -7.13
CA GLU A 361 -1.95 15.17 -6.73
C GLU A 361 -3.43 15.20 -7.12
N ASP A 362 -3.99 14.10 -7.66
CA ASP A 362 -5.40 13.97 -8.06
C ASP A 362 -5.86 15.17 -8.93
N PRO A 363 -5.25 15.38 -10.10
CA PRO A 363 -5.51 16.55 -10.92
C PRO A 363 -6.92 16.61 -11.47
N ASP A 364 -7.65 15.50 -11.47
CA ASP A 364 -9.02 15.41 -11.96
C ASP A 364 -10.04 15.44 -10.80
N GLY A 365 -9.55 15.47 -9.56
CA GLY A 365 -10.35 15.65 -8.35
C GLY A 365 -11.22 14.45 -8.06
N ASN A 366 -10.76 13.24 -8.35
CA ASN A 366 -11.46 11.98 -8.10
C ASN A 366 -11.89 11.84 -6.65
N GLY A 367 -11.10 12.33 -5.69
CA GLY A 367 -11.50 12.39 -4.27
C GLY A 367 -12.74 13.27 -4.02
N GLN A 368 -13.01 14.25 -4.87
CA GLN A 368 -14.14 15.18 -4.76
C GLN A 368 -15.23 14.97 -5.83
N ASN A 369 -15.02 14.04 -6.76
CA ASN A 369 -15.89 13.76 -7.90
C ASN A 369 -16.81 12.58 -7.60
N LEU A 370 -18.07 12.87 -7.29
CA LEU A 370 -19.04 11.83 -6.95
C LEU A 370 -19.55 11.03 -8.16
N GLU A 371 -19.20 11.39 -9.39
CA GLU A 371 -19.62 10.65 -10.59
C GLU A 371 -18.79 9.36 -10.81
N VAL A 372 -17.63 9.26 -10.16
CA VAL A 372 -16.75 8.09 -10.18
C VAL A 372 -16.82 7.31 -8.87
N LEU A 373 -16.33 6.07 -8.87
CA LEU A 373 -16.30 5.22 -7.66
C LEU A 373 -15.00 5.39 -6.86
N THR A 374 -13.99 6.01 -7.45
CA THR A 374 -12.65 6.19 -6.88
C THR A 374 -12.66 7.30 -5.83
N GLY A 375 -11.61 7.34 -5.01
CA GLY A 375 -11.44 8.32 -3.93
C GLY A 375 -12.49 8.21 -2.82
N SER A 376 -13.03 7.00 -2.62
CA SER A 376 -14.23 6.74 -1.84
C SER A 376 -14.18 5.45 -1.05
N LEU A 377 -15.00 5.38 0.00
CA LEU A 377 -15.44 4.14 0.60
C LEU A 377 -16.82 3.81 0.04
N LEU A 378 -17.00 2.60 -0.52
CA LEU A 378 -18.26 2.16 -1.12
C LEU A 378 -19.00 1.22 -0.16
N ARG A 379 -20.34 1.18 -0.27
CA ARG A 379 -21.21 0.25 0.46
C ARG A 379 -22.31 -0.31 -0.44
N ILE A 380 -22.37 -1.64 -0.57
CA ILE A 380 -23.32 -2.34 -1.44
C ILE A 380 -24.05 -3.49 -0.72
N ASP A 381 -25.28 -3.78 -1.15
CA ASP A 381 -26.07 -4.92 -0.70
C ASP A 381 -25.88 -6.11 -1.65
N ILE A 382 -25.09 -7.09 -1.22
CA ILE A 382 -24.79 -8.29 -2.01
C ILE A 382 -25.88 -9.37 -1.92
N ASN A 383 -26.92 -9.18 -1.10
CA ASN A 383 -27.98 -10.18 -0.93
C ASN A 383 -29.10 -10.04 -1.97
N ARG A 384 -29.13 -8.93 -2.72
CA ARG A 384 -30.15 -8.63 -3.72
C ARG A 384 -29.50 -8.09 -4.99
N SER A 385 -30.17 -8.28 -6.12
CA SER A 385 -29.80 -7.65 -7.39
C SER A 385 -30.75 -6.49 -7.67
N GLN A 386 -30.27 -5.40 -8.27
CA GLN A 386 -31.10 -4.23 -8.58
C GLN A 386 -30.66 -3.57 -9.88
N GLY A 387 -31.61 -3.24 -10.75
CA GLY A 387 -31.36 -2.44 -11.97
C GLY A 387 -30.31 -3.07 -12.89
N GLY A 388 -30.36 -4.39 -13.08
CA GLY A 388 -29.39 -5.14 -13.89
C GLY A 388 -28.04 -5.39 -13.22
N LYS A 389 -27.77 -4.80 -12.04
CA LYS A 389 -26.56 -5.06 -11.27
C LYS A 389 -26.74 -6.33 -10.42
N PRO A 390 -25.68 -7.13 -10.21
CA PRO A 390 -25.72 -8.34 -9.38
C PRO A 390 -25.72 -8.04 -7.86
N TYR A 391 -25.80 -6.76 -7.50
CA TYR A 391 -25.94 -6.23 -6.14
C TYR A 391 -27.03 -5.14 -6.14
N ALA A 392 -27.50 -4.75 -4.96
CA ALA A 392 -28.42 -3.65 -4.73
C ALA A 392 -27.75 -2.50 -3.97
N ILE A 393 -28.40 -1.35 -3.94
CA ILE A 393 -27.94 -0.19 -3.19
C ILE A 393 -28.66 -0.16 -1.83
N PRO A 394 -27.93 -0.09 -0.70
CA PRO A 394 -28.54 0.17 0.60
C PRO A 394 -29.42 1.41 0.57
N PRO A 395 -30.67 1.35 1.06
CA PRO A 395 -31.62 2.45 0.94
C PRO A 395 -31.20 3.72 1.69
N ASP A 396 -30.34 3.57 2.70
CA ASP A 396 -29.77 4.62 3.54
C ASP A 396 -28.36 5.07 3.07
N ASN A 397 -27.90 4.65 1.88
CA ASN A 397 -26.71 5.27 1.27
C ASN A 397 -26.98 6.76 1.06
N PRO A 398 -25.98 7.63 1.26
CA PRO A 398 -26.15 9.08 1.31
C PRO A 398 -26.57 9.66 -0.05
N PHE A 399 -26.23 8.95 -1.13
CA PHE A 399 -26.57 9.31 -2.50
C PHE A 399 -27.57 8.38 -3.15
N ALA A 400 -28.23 7.52 -2.37
CA ALA A 400 -29.28 6.66 -2.91
C ALA A 400 -30.39 7.50 -3.57
N ARG A 401 -30.87 7.09 -4.74
CA ARG A 401 -31.95 7.73 -5.50
C ARG A 401 -31.66 9.18 -5.96
N THR A 402 -30.44 9.69 -5.80
CA THR A 402 -30.05 11.03 -6.26
C THR A 402 -30.36 11.25 -7.75
N ARG A 403 -30.14 10.25 -8.59
CA ARG A 403 -30.46 10.29 -10.03
C ARG A 403 -31.96 10.41 -10.32
N LYS A 404 -32.81 9.78 -9.50
CA LYS A 404 -34.28 9.89 -9.62
C LYS A 404 -34.79 11.24 -9.11
N ASN A 405 -34.10 11.82 -8.13
CA ASN A 405 -34.44 13.09 -7.49
C ASN A 405 -33.60 14.27 -7.98
N ALA A 406 -32.92 14.12 -9.13
CA ALA A 406 -31.95 15.07 -9.66
C ALA A 406 -32.51 16.50 -9.85
N LYS A 407 -33.84 16.64 -10.02
CA LYS A 407 -34.52 17.93 -10.14
C LYS A 407 -34.62 18.71 -8.81
N ASN A 408 -34.45 18.04 -7.67
CA ASN A 408 -34.64 18.60 -6.33
C ASN A 408 -33.33 18.79 -5.53
N LEU A 409 -32.17 18.40 -6.10
CA LEU A 409 -30.87 18.57 -5.46
C LEU A 409 -30.36 19.99 -5.66
N ARG A 410 -30.06 20.70 -4.57
CA ARG A 410 -29.57 22.09 -4.61
C ARG A 410 -28.14 22.22 -5.14
N ALA A 411 -27.30 21.19 -4.98
CA ALA A 411 -25.89 21.24 -5.37
C ALA A 411 -25.64 20.41 -6.64
N ALA A 412 -25.12 21.05 -7.70
CA ALA A 412 -24.94 20.44 -9.01
C ALA A 412 -24.05 19.18 -8.99
N HIS A 413 -23.01 19.16 -8.15
CA HIS A 413 -22.07 18.04 -8.06
C HIS A 413 -22.69 16.74 -7.47
N LEU A 414 -23.87 16.82 -6.84
CA LEU A 414 -24.60 15.66 -6.29
C LEU A 414 -25.47 14.95 -7.34
N LYS A 415 -25.78 15.62 -8.46
CA LYS A 415 -26.81 15.18 -9.42
C LYS A 415 -26.56 13.79 -9.99
N ASN A 416 -25.29 13.49 -10.25
CA ASN A 416 -24.84 12.26 -10.89
C ASN A 416 -24.06 11.34 -9.93
N ALA A 417 -24.15 11.62 -8.62
CA ALA A 417 -23.44 10.87 -7.60
C ALA A 417 -23.68 9.36 -7.75
N ARG A 418 -22.61 8.59 -7.59
CA ARG A 418 -22.66 7.14 -7.57
C ARG A 418 -23.33 6.69 -6.29
N GLU A 419 -24.45 5.98 -6.46
CA GLU A 419 -25.27 5.53 -5.34
C GLU A 419 -24.53 4.50 -4.44
N GLU A 420 -23.42 3.93 -4.92
CA GLU A 420 -22.54 3.03 -4.16
C GLU A 420 -21.69 3.75 -3.10
N ILE A 421 -21.47 5.07 -3.22
CA ILE A 421 -20.57 5.82 -2.33
C ILE A 421 -21.19 5.91 -0.93
N TYR A 422 -20.42 5.49 0.09
CA TYR A 422 -20.74 5.66 1.50
C TYR A 422 -20.06 6.90 2.09
N ALA A 423 -18.81 7.15 1.72
CA ALA A 423 -18.05 8.36 2.06
C ALA A 423 -17.01 8.62 0.98
N PHE A 424 -16.53 9.86 0.86
CA PHE A 424 -15.62 10.29 -0.21
C PHE A 424 -14.54 11.24 0.32
N GLY A 425 -13.67 11.74 -0.55
CA GLY A 425 -12.54 12.59 -0.15
C GLY A 425 -11.38 11.81 0.44
N LEU A 426 -11.13 10.60 -0.06
CA LEU A 426 -10.03 9.73 0.35
C LEU A 426 -8.99 9.62 -0.78
N ARG A 427 -7.71 9.41 -0.42
CA ARG A 427 -6.65 9.19 -1.40
C ARG A 427 -6.47 7.71 -1.67
N MET A 428 -6.16 6.94 -0.63
CA MET A 428 -5.92 5.50 -0.74
C MET A 428 -6.31 4.81 0.57
N PRO A 429 -7.60 4.47 0.75
CA PRO A 429 -8.08 3.68 1.89
C PRO A 429 -7.63 2.21 1.76
N TRP A 430 -6.42 1.92 2.22
CA TRP A 430 -5.74 0.63 2.02
C TRP A 430 -6.31 -0.50 2.88
N ARG A 431 -6.46 -0.24 4.18
CA ARG A 431 -7.03 -1.15 5.18
C ARG A 431 -8.02 -0.41 6.07
N PHE A 432 -9.08 -1.12 6.45
CA PHE A 432 -10.06 -0.63 7.41
C PHE A 432 -10.63 -1.76 8.24
N SER A 433 -11.17 -1.40 9.41
CA SER A 433 -11.83 -2.35 10.32
C SER A 433 -12.94 -1.65 11.11
N TRP A 434 -13.90 -2.45 11.56
CA TRP A 434 -14.96 -2.01 12.44
C TRP A 434 -14.56 -2.29 13.89
N ASP A 435 -14.73 -1.30 14.76
CA ASP A 435 -14.70 -1.55 16.19
C ASP A 435 -15.97 -2.34 16.58
N SER A 436 -15.78 -3.59 16.98
CA SER A 436 -16.89 -4.48 17.36
C SER A 436 -17.71 -3.98 18.55
N LYS A 437 -17.17 -3.03 19.34
CA LYS A 437 -17.87 -2.47 20.50
C LYS A 437 -18.63 -1.18 20.19
N THR A 438 -18.05 -0.27 19.42
CA THR A 438 -18.65 1.05 19.16
C THR A 438 -19.34 1.15 17.81
N GLY A 439 -19.00 0.27 16.85
CA GLY A 439 -19.44 0.37 15.47
C GLY A 439 -18.73 1.46 14.67
N ASP A 440 -17.65 2.05 15.19
CA ASP A 440 -16.84 3.01 14.44
C ASP A 440 -16.02 2.30 13.35
N LEU A 441 -15.98 2.90 12.16
CA LEU A 441 -15.20 2.43 11.03
C LEU A 441 -13.86 3.14 10.95
N TRP A 442 -12.79 2.44 11.30
CA TRP A 442 -11.43 2.94 11.31
C TRP A 442 -10.74 2.65 9.98
N VAL A 443 -10.09 3.66 9.39
CA VAL A 443 -9.49 3.58 8.05
C VAL A 443 -8.09 4.17 8.05
N GLY A 444 -7.15 3.44 7.46
CA GLY A 444 -5.82 3.95 7.10
C GLY A 444 -5.85 4.49 5.67
N ASP A 445 -5.65 5.79 5.54
CA ASP A 445 -5.69 6.52 4.27
C ASP A 445 -4.29 7.06 3.94
N ILE A 446 -3.63 6.40 2.97
CA ILE A 446 -2.24 6.69 2.61
C ILE A 446 -2.18 8.03 1.89
N GLY A 447 -1.50 8.99 2.51
CA GLY A 447 -1.33 10.33 1.97
C GLY A 447 -0.20 10.42 0.94
N GLN A 448 0.08 11.62 0.45
CA GLN A 448 0.92 11.79 -0.73
C GLN A 448 2.32 12.32 -0.45
N ASN A 449 2.39 13.56 0.03
CA ASN A 449 3.61 14.33 0.12
C ASN A 449 4.10 14.37 1.56
N LEU A 450 3.23 14.78 2.48
CA LEU A 450 3.61 15.22 3.80
C LEU A 450 3.11 14.32 4.93
N PHE A 451 1.98 13.66 4.74
CA PHE A 451 1.32 12.98 5.85
C PHE A 451 0.75 11.61 5.50
N GLU A 452 0.57 10.81 6.55
CA GLU A 452 -0.21 9.58 6.57
C GLU A 452 -1.37 9.73 7.57
N ASN A 453 -2.51 9.08 7.31
CA ASN A 453 -3.75 9.39 8.04
C ASN A 453 -4.46 8.16 8.62
N ILE A 454 -4.91 8.28 9.88
CA ILE A 454 -5.91 7.41 10.50
C ILE A 454 -7.21 8.19 10.66
N ARG A 455 -8.31 7.63 10.12
CA ARG A 455 -9.63 8.26 10.07
C ARG A 455 -10.69 7.38 10.72
N ILE A 456 -11.74 8.00 11.26
CA ILE A 456 -13.02 7.35 11.54
C ILE A 456 -14.03 7.87 10.53
N ILE A 457 -14.59 6.99 9.70
CA ILE A 457 -15.46 7.35 8.58
C ILE A 457 -16.94 7.10 8.93
N ARG A 458 -17.82 8.05 8.64
CA ARG A 458 -19.28 7.88 8.73
C ARG A 458 -19.97 8.16 7.39
N ASN A 459 -21.22 7.75 7.33
CA ASN A 459 -22.08 7.85 6.15
C ASN A 459 -22.21 9.32 5.68
N GLY A 460 -21.93 9.56 4.40
CA GLY A 460 -22.07 10.84 3.71
C GLY A 460 -20.92 11.82 3.89
N GLU A 461 -19.87 11.46 4.64
CA GLU A 461 -18.79 12.37 4.96
C GLU A 461 -17.81 12.59 3.80
N ASN A 462 -17.32 13.84 3.72
CA ASN A 462 -16.24 14.26 2.84
C ASN A 462 -14.94 14.37 3.65
N HIS A 463 -13.95 13.52 3.38
CA HIS A 463 -12.68 13.47 4.11
C HIS A 463 -11.57 14.37 3.53
N GLY A 464 -11.93 15.17 2.53
CA GLY A 464 -11.16 16.34 2.12
C GLY A 464 -10.08 16.13 1.08
N TRP A 465 -9.69 14.91 0.70
CA TRP A 465 -8.76 14.74 -0.41
C TRP A 465 -9.40 15.16 -1.75
N ASN A 466 -8.76 15.95 -2.61
CA ASN A 466 -7.42 16.53 -2.51
C ASN A 466 -7.40 18.01 -2.08
N VAL A 467 -8.44 18.52 -1.44
CA VAL A 467 -8.45 19.87 -0.84
C VAL A 467 -7.50 19.94 0.36
N PHE A 468 -7.44 18.86 1.16
CA PHE A 468 -6.58 18.73 2.32
C PHE A 468 -5.75 17.44 2.27
N GLU A 469 -4.49 17.53 2.72
CA GLU A 469 -3.66 16.38 3.07
C GLU A 469 -3.46 16.39 4.58
N GLY A 470 -4.11 15.46 5.28
CA GLY A 470 -4.20 15.50 6.74
C GLY A 470 -4.94 16.74 7.22
N PHE A 471 -4.26 17.57 8.02
CA PHE A 471 -4.80 18.86 8.50
C PHE A 471 -4.34 20.06 7.66
N ALA A 472 -3.45 19.86 6.69
CA ALA A 472 -2.90 20.93 5.88
C ALA A 472 -3.74 21.15 4.62
N ALA A 473 -3.95 22.41 4.25
CA ALA A 473 -4.48 22.74 2.94
C ALA A 473 -3.51 22.23 1.85
N PHE A 474 -4.07 21.62 0.80
CA PHE A 474 -3.31 21.02 -0.28
C PHE A 474 -3.62 21.67 -1.62
N SER A 475 -4.91 21.83 -1.96
CA SER A 475 -5.35 22.42 -3.23
C SER A 475 -6.69 23.14 -3.06
N ASP A 476 -6.81 24.32 -3.66
CA ASP A 476 -8.10 25.02 -3.72
C ASP A 476 -8.93 24.67 -4.98
N ARG A 477 -8.37 23.88 -5.92
CA ARG A 477 -8.99 23.61 -7.23
C ARG A 477 -10.39 22.98 -7.13
N TYR A 478 -10.59 22.07 -6.19
CA TYR A 478 -11.86 21.36 -5.97
C TYR A 478 -12.53 21.76 -4.65
N ARG A 479 -12.04 22.84 -4.04
CA ARG A 479 -12.61 23.35 -2.80
C ARG A 479 -13.96 24.00 -3.08
N ARG A 480 -14.98 23.58 -2.34
CA ARG A 480 -16.34 24.13 -2.44
C ARG A 480 -16.66 24.97 -1.20
N LYS A 481 -17.19 26.16 -1.42
CA LYS A 481 -17.63 27.06 -0.33
C LYS A 481 -18.82 26.44 0.40
N GLY A 482 -18.76 26.41 1.74
CA GLY A 482 -19.82 25.86 2.58
C GLY A 482 -19.81 24.34 2.73
N GLU A 483 -18.85 23.65 2.10
CA GLU A 483 -18.64 22.21 2.28
C GLU A 483 -17.93 21.95 3.61
N THR A 484 -18.37 20.93 4.35
CA THR A 484 -17.70 20.44 5.55
C THR A 484 -16.71 19.35 5.18
N TYR A 485 -15.45 19.52 5.57
CA TYR A 485 -14.39 18.55 5.38
C TYR A 485 -13.99 17.93 6.72
N ILE A 486 -14.05 16.60 6.83
CA ILE A 486 -13.81 15.88 8.07
C ILE A 486 -12.32 15.54 8.22
N PRO A 487 -11.63 16.11 9.22
CA PRO A 487 -10.20 15.85 9.43
C PRO A 487 -9.95 14.41 9.91
N PRO A 488 -8.72 13.91 9.80
CA PRO A 488 -8.35 12.63 10.39
C PRO A 488 -8.31 12.71 11.93
N VAL A 489 -8.33 11.56 12.59
CA VAL A 489 -8.08 11.46 14.04
C VAL A 489 -6.59 11.65 14.31
N LEU A 490 -5.74 11.01 13.50
CA LEU A 490 -4.30 11.20 13.49
C LEU A 490 -3.79 11.45 12.07
N SER A 491 -2.90 12.42 11.96
CA SER A 491 -2.05 12.67 10.81
C SER A 491 -0.60 12.68 11.29
N TYR A 492 0.26 11.79 10.78
CA TYR A 492 1.67 11.77 11.15
C TYR A 492 2.59 12.11 9.99
N ARG A 493 3.77 12.65 10.30
CA ARG A 493 4.73 13.21 9.34
C ARG A 493 5.60 12.11 8.72
N ARG A 494 6.27 12.42 7.60
CA ARG A 494 7.13 11.47 6.88
C ARG A 494 8.28 10.90 7.72
N LYS A 495 8.80 11.66 8.70
CA LYS A 495 9.79 11.16 9.66
C LYS A 495 9.30 9.98 10.50
N ASP A 496 7.97 9.90 10.68
CA ASP A 496 7.33 8.89 11.51
C ASP A 496 6.93 7.65 10.67
N GLY A 497 6.56 7.84 9.40
CA GLY A 497 6.31 6.79 8.42
C GLY A 497 5.82 7.32 7.08
N VAL A 498 5.71 6.47 6.06
CA VAL A 498 5.39 6.90 4.68
C VAL A 498 4.27 6.10 4.00
N SER A 499 3.69 5.10 4.65
CA SER A 499 2.60 4.28 4.12
C SER A 499 1.86 3.58 5.25
N VAL A 500 0.76 4.16 5.69
CA VAL A 500 -0.01 3.65 6.83
C VAL A 500 -0.71 2.32 6.52
N THR A 501 -0.62 1.41 7.47
CA THR A 501 -1.37 0.15 7.51
C THR A 501 -2.28 0.17 8.75
N ALA A 502 -3.57 0.42 8.53
CA ALA A 502 -4.56 0.33 9.60
C ALA A 502 -4.71 -1.10 10.12
N GLY A 503 -4.88 -1.22 11.43
CA GLY A 503 -5.19 -2.49 12.10
C GLY A 503 -6.58 -2.47 12.74
N TYR A 504 -6.65 -2.76 14.03
CA TYR A 504 -7.91 -2.99 14.75
C TYR A 504 -7.92 -2.30 16.11
N VAL A 505 -9.12 -2.00 16.61
CA VAL A 505 -9.29 -1.70 18.03
C VAL A 505 -9.13 -2.98 18.83
N TYR A 506 -8.23 -3.00 19.81
CA TYR A 506 -7.99 -4.18 20.62
C TYR A 506 -9.15 -4.43 21.58
N ARG A 507 -9.79 -5.60 21.46
CA ARG A 507 -11.00 -5.96 22.23
C ARG A 507 -10.93 -7.35 22.88
N ALA A 508 -9.80 -8.07 22.80
CA ALA A 508 -9.69 -9.45 23.30
C ALA A 508 -9.75 -9.55 24.83
N LYS A 509 -8.91 -8.76 25.53
CA LYS A 509 -8.73 -8.83 26.99
C LYS A 509 -9.08 -7.50 27.64
N LYS A 510 -10.13 -7.47 28.46
CA LYS A 510 -10.66 -6.23 29.10
C LYS A 510 -9.73 -5.64 30.15
N ASP A 511 -8.96 -6.48 30.81
CA ASP A 511 -7.95 -6.15 31.82
C ASP A 511 -6.63 -5.64 31.21
N SER A 512 -6.42 -5.84 29.91
CA SER A 512 -5.29 -5.27 29.21
C SER A 512 -5.39 -3.75 29.13
N SER A 513 -4.29 -3.06 29.42
CA SER A 513 -4.16 -1.60 29.21
C SER A 513 -4.38 -1.14 27.77
N TYR A 514 -4.31 -2.08 26.80
CA TYR A 514 -4.59 -1.80 25.39
C TYR A 514 -6.08 -1.91 25.04
N TYR A 515 -6.95 -2.35 25.94
CA TYR A 515 -8.37 -2.50 25.64
C TYR A 515 -8.99 -1.18 25.17
N GLY A 516 -9.51 -1.16 23.94
CA GLY A 516 -10.05 0.03 23.29
C GLY A 516 -9.04 0.93 22.59
N ALA A 517 -7.74 0.59 22.61
CA ALA A 517 -6.76 1.26 21.78
C ALA A 517 -6.82 0.74 20.34
N PHE A 518 -6.77 1.65 19.37
CA PHE A 518 -6.61 1.33 17.96
C PHE A 518 -5.13 1.09 17.65
N ILE A 519 -4.81 -0.11 17.16
CA ILE A 519 -3.45 -0.54 16.85
C ILE A 519 -3.26 -0.54 15.33
N PHE A 520 -2.18 0.08 14.87
CA PHE A 520 -1.85 0.25 13.45
C PHE A 520 -0.34 0.24 13.25
N ALA A 521 0.11 0.23 12.00
CA ALA A 521 1.54 0.23 11.66
C ALA A 521 1.82 1.07 10.41
N ASP A 522 3.10 1.16 10.05
CA ASP A 522 3.55 1.73 8.78
C ASP A 522 4.39 0.73 8.01
N PHE A 523 4.08 0.58 6.73
CA PHE A 523 4.65 -0.42 5.86
C PHE A 523 6.17 -0.25 5.66
N GLU A 524 6.68 0.98 5.50
CA GLU A 524 8.11 1.20 5.24
C GLU A 524 8.92 1.36 6.52
N SER A 525 8.44 2.12 7.51
CA SER A 525 9.17 2.31 8.77
C SER A 525 9.11 1.09 9.68
N LYS A 526 8.15 0.19 9.42
CA LYS A 526 7.83 -1.02 10.20
C LYS A 526 7.39 -0.74 11.62
N ARG A 527 7.22 0.53 12.02
CA ARG A 527 6.78 0.90 13.37
C ARG A 527 5.34 0.45 13.58
N ILE A 528 5.04 0.03 14.80
CA ILE A 528 3.69 -0.30 15.25
C ILE A 528 3.31 0.70 16.34
N TRP A 529 2.10 1.23 16.26
CA TRP A 529 1.56 2.21 17.19
C TRP A 529 0.24 1.76 17.78
N ALA A 530 -0.08 2.30 18.96
CA ALA A 530 -1.41 2.27 19.54
C ALA A 530 -1.88 3.70 19.81
N MET A 531 -3.18 3.94 19.65
CA MET A 531 -3.80 5.22 19.98
C MET A 531 -5.18 5.08 20.60
N THR A 532 -5.63 6.14 21.27
CA THR A 532 -7.01 6.31 21.70
C THR A 532 -7.54 7.67 21.25
N GLN A 533 -8.87 7.75 21.15
CA GLN A 533 -9.57 8.97 20.76
C GLN A 533 -10.79 9.18 21.66
N LYS A 534 -11.25 10.44 21.73
CA LYS A 534 -12.55 10.82 22.25
C LYS A 534 -13.20 11.77 21.25
N ASP A 535 -14.41 11.44 20.80
CA ASP A 535 -15.17 12.25 19.83
C ASP A 535 -14.35 12.65 18.59
N ARG A 536 -13.62 11.69 18.02
CA ARG A 536 -12.67 11.81 16.89
C ARG A 536 -11.45 12.70 17.15
N THR A 537 -11.23 13.13 18.39
CA THR A 537 -10.04 13.86 18.79
C THR A 537 -9.03 12.89 19.39
N LEU A 538 -7.79 12.93 18.90
CA LEU A 538 -6.69 12.13 19.46
C LEU A 538 -6.51 12.43 20.96
N VAL A 539 -6.46 11.38 21.78
CA VAL A 539 -6.18 11.48 23.22
C VAL A 539 -4.75 11.06 23.53
N LYS A 540 -4.34 9.91 22.98
CA LYS A 540 -3.00 9.34 23.22
C LYS A 540 -2.53 8.61 21.97
N VAL A 541 -1.24 8.70 21.67
CA VAL A 541 -0.55 7.82 20.72
C VAL A 541 0.82 7.45 21.25
N ARG A 542 1.21 6.18 21.06
CA ARG A 542 2.53 5.66 21.41
C ARG A 542 3.02 4.74 20.31
N GLN A 543 4.33 4.75 20.06
CA GLN A 543 4.97 3.63 19.39
C GLN A 543 5.07 2.48 20.38
N ILE A 544 4.53 1.32 20.00
CA ILE A 544 4.45 0.15 20.86
C ILE A 544 5.46 -0.92 20.47
N GLY A 545 6.00 -0.87 19.26
CA GLY A 545 7.02 -1.81 18.78
C GLY A 545 7.43 -1.55 17.34
N THR A 546 8.13 -2.51 16.76
CA THR A 546 8.56 -2.52 15.36
C THR A 546 8.42 -3.94 14.81
N CYS A 547 7.87 -4.08 13.61
CA CYS A 547 7.77 -5.34 12.90
C CYS A 547 9.11 -5.71 12.23
N PRO A 548 9.56 -6.98 12.27
CA PRO A 548 10.76 -7.41 11.54
C PRO A 548 10.63 -7.24 10.01
N GLU A 549 9.41 -7.44 9.52
CA GLU A 549 9.01 -7.38 8.11
C GLU A 549 8.10 -6.16 7.87
N LYS A 550 7.89 -5.77 6.61
CA LYS A 550 7.00 -4.65 6.26
C LYS A 550 5.55 -5.02 6.57
N PRO A 551 4.89 -4.38 7.57
CA PRO A 551 3.54 -4.75 7.97
C PRO A 551 2.53 -4.23 6.95
N CYS A 552 1.97 -5.12 6.14
CA CYS A 552 1.05 -4.76 5.05
C CYS A 552 -0.43 -4.88 5.42
N SER A 553 -0.75 -5.64 6.47
CA SER A 553 -2.11 -5.79 6.98
C SER A 553 -2.08 -6.32 8.41
N PHE A 554 -3.22 -6.24 9.07
CA PHE A 554 -3.50 -6.97 10.31
C PHE A 554 -4.59 -8.02 10.08
N GLY A 555 -4.72 -8.94 11.03
CA GLY A 555 -5.87 -9.83 11.19
C GLY A 555 -6.25 -9.98 12.66
N ILE A 556 -7.35 -10.67 12.92
CA ILE A 556 -7.76 -11.09 14.26
C ILE A 556 -7.87 -12.62 14.27
N ASP A 557 -7.42 -13.23 15.36
CA ASP A 557 -7.63 -14.65 15.58
C ASP A 557 -9.01 -14.93 16.20
N GLU A 558 -9.33 -16.20 16.42
CA GLU A 558 -10.60 -16.65 16.99
C GLU A 558 -10.89 -16.12 18.41
N ASN A 559 -9.85 -15.70 19.14
CA ASN A 559 -9.93 -15.13 20.48
C ASN A 559 -9.92 -13.60 20.46
N GLY A 560 -9.86 -12.98 19.27
CA GLY A 560 -9.76 -11.54 19.09
C GLY A 560 -8.35 -10.97 19.29
N GLU A 561 -7.34 -11.82 19.49
CA GLU A 561 -5.94 -11.39 19.55
C GLU A 561 -5.46 -10.97 18.15
N LEU A 562 -4.53 -10.02 18.10
CA LEU A 562 -4.13 -9.41 16.83
C LEU A 562 -3.01 -10.19 16.14
N LEU A 563 -3.13 -10.27 14.81
CA LEU A 563 -2.10 -10.76 13.90
C LEU A 563 -1.55 -9.61 13.06
N VAL A 564 -0.25 -9.64 12.74
CA VAL A 564 0.44 -8.70 11.85
C VAL A 564 0.98 -9.49 10.65
N ILE A 565 0.70 -9.03 9.44
CA ILE A 565 1.16 -9.68 8.20
C ILE A 565 2.40 -8.96 7.68
N GLY A 566 3.55 -9.62 7.76
CA GLY A 566 4.79 -9.23 7.09
C GLY A 566 4.75 -9.56 5.61
N TYR A 567 4.99 -8.56 4.77
CA TYR A 567 4.91 -8.70 3.32
C TYR A 567 6.00 -9.62 2.73
N GLU A 568 7.10 -9.82 3.47
CA GLU A 568 8.19 -10.73 3.12
C GLU A 568 7.88 -12.21 3.46
N GLY A 569 6.68 -12.49 3.98
CA GLY A 569 6.11 -13.84 4.01
C GLY A 569 5.82 -14.42 5.38
N THR A 570 6.03 -13.65 6.45
CA THR A 570 5.80 -14.10 7.82
C THR A 570 4.53 -13.47 8.40
N ILE A 571 3.65 -14.30 8.98
CA ILE A 571 2.54 -13.84 9.80
C ILE A 571 2.95 -13.91 11.27
N PHE A 572 2.71 -12.83 12.01
CA PHE A 572 3.07 -12.72 13.42
C PHE A 572 1.82 -12.59 14.29
N ARG A 573 1.84 -13.19 15.47
CA ARG A 573 0.97 -12.84 16.60
C ARG A 573 1.55 -11.63 17.32
N LEU A 574 0.72 -10.62 17.56
CA LEU A 574 1.09 -9.45 18.34
C LEU A 574 0.86 -9.73 19.83
N VAL A 575 1.93 -9.90 20.59
CA VAL A 575 1.86 -10.24 22.01
C VAL A 575 1.98 -8.98 22.86
N LEU A 576 0.84 -8.58 23.43
CA LEU A 576 0.72 -7.40 24.29
C LEU A 576 1.05 -7.70 25.76
N GLU A 577 1.12 -8.98 26.14
CA GLU A 577 1.36 -9.40 27.51
C GLU A 577 2.70 -8.90 28.06
N GLY A 578 2.66 -8.36 29.28
CA GLY A 578 3.80 -7.74 29.94
C GLY A 578 4.18 -6.36 29.37
N SER A 579 3.51 -5.86 28.33
CA SER A 579 3.60 -4.48 27.85
C SER A 579 2.43 -3.65 28.41
N VAL A 580 2.66 -2.35 28.61
CA VAL A 580 1.64 -1.44 29.16
C VAL A 580 1.49 -0.23 28.24
N PHE A 581 0.24 0.09 27.88
CA PHE A 581 -0.09 1.29 27.14
C PHE A 581 -0.13 2.52 28.06
N GLU A 582 1.06 2.99 28.43
CA GLU A 582 1.27 4.12 29.35
C GLU A 582 1.00 5.51 28.78
#